data_AF-A0ABD1QT59-F1
#
_entry.id   AF-A0ABD1QT59-F1
#
_cell.length_a   1.000
_cell.length_b   1.000
_cell.length_c   1.000
_cell.angle_alpha   90.00
_cell.angle_beta   90.00
_cell.angle_gamma   90.00
#
_symmetry.space_group_name_H-M   'P 1'
#
loop_
_entity.id
_entity.type
_entity.pdbx_description
1 polymer ?
#
loop_
_entity_poly.entity_id
_entity_poly.type
_entity_poly.pdbx_seq_one_letter_code
_entity_poly.pdbx_strand_id
1 'polypeptide(L)'
;MKKVIRDGNIEHITGHTVEKLGGNAVRKCSVPGYKRQLIKKAEYLIEEEPKKPWITLKKNVKNMKYLPSMADISFKQRYIYVDVGARSYGSSIVSWFKKQYPKQNKTFDIYAIEADKTFHEQYKYKKGVTLLPYAAWVRNETLFFEINQEPSHKKLEKGRGMGRIQPFQLSGSSSSSSSGDVDKIQGFDFAGMVEEYSVEEGLCGHEDGRGRDRI
;
A
#
# COMPACT_ATOMS: atom_id res chain seq x y z
N MET A 1 -14.26 30.49 4.58
CA MET A 1 -13.87 31.01 3.24
C MET A 1 -12.98 29.97 2.58
N LYS A 2 -13.38 29.45 1.41
CA LYS A 2 -12.62 28.43 0.67
C LYS A 2 -11.74 29.13 -0.36
N LYS A 3 -10.42 28.96 -0.26
CA LYS A 3 -9.49 29.34 -1.33
C LYS A 3 -9.37 28.15 -2.27
N VAL A 4 -10.14 28.17 -3.35
CA VAL A 4 -9.96 27.26 -4.49
C VAL A 4 -8.89 27.90 -5.35
N ILE A 5 -7.70 27.32 -5.39
CA ILE A 5 -6.66 27.73 -6.33
C ILE A 5 -7.01 27.06 -7.67
N ARG A 6 -7.43 27.90 -8.62
CA ARG A 6 -7.59 27.55 -10.03
C ARG A 6 -6.24 27.78 -10.73
N ASP A 7 -5.87 26.84 -11.58
CA ASP A 7 -4.77 26.88 -12.55
C ASP A 7 -3.37 27.22 -12.01
N GLY A 8 -2.65 26.17 -11.63
CA GLY A 8 -1.19 26.18 -11.49
C GLY A 8 -0.55 25.51 -12.70
N ASN A 9 0.00 26.33 -13.60
CA ASN A 9 0.85 25.95 -14.71
C ASN A 9 2.05 25.16 -14.17
N ILE A 10 2.21 23.88 -14.54
CA ILE A 10 3.32 23.03 -14.09
C ILE A 10 4.56 23.33 -14.95
N GLU A 11 5.01 24.58 -14.94
CA GLU A 11 6.32 24.99 -15.44
C GLU A 11 6.77 26.17 -14.57
N HIS A 12 7.42 25.87 -13.44
CA HIS A 12 8.39 26.72 -12.73
C HIS A 12 8.60 26.17 -11.30
N ILE A 13 9.39 25.10 -11.17
CA ILE A 13 10.17 24.86 -9.94
C ILE A 13 11.57 24.44 -10.38
N THR A 14 12.33 25.41 -10.87
CA THR A 14 13.80 25.32 -11.00
C THR A 14 14.36 26.71 -10.72
N GLY A 15 15.05 26.85 -9.60
CA GLY A 15 15.71 28.10 -9.26
C GLY A 15 16.04 28.25 -7.78
N HIS A 16 16.89 27.39 -7.23
CA HIS A 16 17.84 27.81 -6.20
C HIS A 16 19.14 27.02 -6.36
N THR A 17 20.22 27.78 -6.41
CA THR A 17 21.55 27.42 -6.91
C THR A 17 22.34 26.57 -5.91
N VAL A 18 22.71 25.38 -6.37
CA VAL A 18 23.94 24.59 -6.12
C VAL A 18 24.89 25.07 -5.02
N GLU A 19 24.99 24.30 -3.93
CA GLU A 19 26.30 23.88 -3.42
C GLU A 19 26.58 22.45 -3.85
N LYS A 20 27.83 22.23 -4.27
CA LYS A 20 28.28 21.19 -5.19
C LYS A 20 28.92 20.05 -4.39
N LEU A 21 28.30 18.87 -4.37
CA LEU A 21 28.95 17.62 -4.00
C LEU A 21 28.27 16.44 -4.73
N GLY A 22 29.02 15.79 -5.62
CA GLY A 22 28.71 14.47 -6.17
C GLY A 22 27.65 14.44 -7.28
N GLY A 23 28.09 14.45 -8.54
CA GLY A 23 27.21 14.31 -9.70
C GLY A 23 26.52 12.94 -9.74
N ASN A 24 25.24 12.92 -9.40
CA ASN A 24 24.32 11.89 -9.85
C ASN A 24 23.47 12.54 -10.95
N ALA A 25 23.62 12.08 -12.19
CA ALA A 25 22.78 12.54 -13.29
C ALA A 25 21.32 12.31 -12.88
N VAL A 26 20.56 13.39 -12.68
CA VAL A 26 19.11 13.31 -12.45
C VAL A 26 18.52 12.67 -13.70
N ARG A 27 18.33 11.35 -13.66
CA ARG A 27 17.77 10.59 -14.78
C ARG A 27 16.37 11.15 -15.02
N LYS A 28 16.18 11.84 -16.15
CA LYS A 28 14.86 12.37 -16.52
C LYS A 28 13.93 11.18 -16.77
N CYS A 29 13.06 10.90 -15.80
CA CYS A 29 12.03 9.88 -15.95
C CYS A 29 11.10 10.25 -17.13
N SER A 30 11.17 9.49 -18.22
CA SER A 30 10.23 9.64 -19.33
C SER A 30 8.92 8.93 -18.98
N VAL A 31 7.93 9.67 -18.51
CA VAL A 31 6.58 9.14 -18.25
C VAL A 31 5.73 9.24 -19.52
N PRO A 32 5.24 8.10 -20.07
CA PRO A 32 4.39 8.09 -21.26
C PRO A 32 3.16 9.00 -21.15
N GLY A 33 2.76 9.61 -22.26
CA GLY A 33 1.66 10.59 -22.30
C GLY A 33 0.33 10.06 -21.75
N TYR A 34 -0.02 8.79 -22.05
CA TYR A 34 -1.26 8.18 -21.55
C TYR A 34 -1.27 8.04 -20.01
N LYS A 35 -0.12 7.74 -19.38
CA LYS A 35 -0.01 7.69 -17.91
C LYS A 35 -0.25 9.08 -17.32
N ARG A 36 0.30 10.13 -17.93
CA ARG A 36 0.04 11.53 -17.52
C ARG A 36 -1.44 11.88 -17.61
N GLN A 37 -2.13 11.43 -18.66
CA GLN A 37 -3.57 11.66 -18.81
C GLN A 37 -4.39 10.92 -17.74
N LEU A 38 -3.98 9.71 -17.35
CA LEU A 38 -4.64 8.96 -16.27
C LEU A 38 -4.44 9.65 -14.91
N ILE A 39 -3.24 10.13 -14.61
CA ILE A 39 -2.95 10.88 -13.38
C ILE A 39 -3.83 12.13 -13.28
N LYS A 40 -4.02 12.87 -14.38
CA LYS A 40 -4.91 14.05 -14.41
C LYS A 40 -6.39 13.73 -14.12
N LYS A 41 -6.81 12.48 -14.30
CA LYS A 41 -8.17 12.02 -14.01
C LYS A 41 -8.32 11.38 -12.63
N ALA A 42 -7.19 11.10 -11.96
CA ALA A 42 -7.18 10.50 -10.63
C ALA A 42 -7.67 11.50 -9.58
N GLU A 43 -8.06 10.98 -8.42
CA GLU A 43 -8.37 11.81 -7.25
C GLU A 43 -7.11 12.50 -6.74
N TYR A 44 -7.31 13.65 -6.08
CA TYR A 44 -6.22 14.36 -5.42
C TYR A 44 -5.63 13.54 -4.28
N LEU A 45 -4.32 13.62 -4.13
CA LEU A 45 -3.64 13.09 -2.96
C LEU A 45 -4.13 13.84 -1.71
N ILE A 46 -4.45 13.09 -0.66
CA ILE A 46 -4.76 13.64 0.65
C ILE A 46 -3.46 13.64 1.45
N GLU A 47 -2.86 14.81 1.64
CA GLU A 47 -1.57 14.95 2.31
C GLU A 47 -1.66 14.76 3.83
N GLU A 48 -2.79 15.16 4.43
CA GLU A 48 -3.01 15.07 5.88
C GLU A 48 -3.97 13.94 6.24
N GLU A 49 -3.66 13.19 7.29
CA GLU A 49 -4.54 12.15 7.78
C GLU A 49 -5.90 12.74 8.21
N PRO A 50 -7.04 12.17 7.76
CA PRO A 50 -8.34 12.71 8.12
C PRO A 50 -8.62 12.57 9.63
N LYS A 51 -8.85 13.70 10.32
CA LYS A 51 -9.22 13.71 11.76
C LYS A 51 -10.44 12.86 12.12
N LYS A 52 -11.33 12.59 11.15
CA LYS A 52 -12.50 11.70 11.31
C LYS A 52 -12.53 10.70 10.14
N PRO A 53 -11.71 9.64 10.18
CA PRO A 53 -11.50 8.74 9.04
C PRO A 53 -12.81 8.17 8.50
N TRP A 54 -13.71 7.72 9.38
CA TRP A 54 -14.96 7.09 8.97
C TRP A 54 -15.94 8.02 8.23
N ILE A 55 -15.99 9.31 8.57
CA ILE A 55 -16.88 10.30 7.91
C ILE A 55 -16.29 10.69 6.56
N THR A 56 -14.99 10.96 6.55
CA THR A 56 -14.25 11.35 5.34
C THR A 56 -14.26 10.20 4.33
N LEU A 57 -14.06 8.96 4.79
CA LEU A 57 -14.13 7.76 3.95
C LEU A 57 -15.51 7.61 3.31
N LYS A 58 -16.61 7.72 4.08
CA LYS A 58 -17.98 7.64 3.53
C LYS A 58 -18.25 8.68 2.43
N LYS A 59 -17.68 9.88 2.55
CA LYS A 59 -17.82 10.93 1.53
C LYS A 59 -16.94 10.66 0.30
N ASN A 60 -15.70 10.21 0.52
CA ASN A 60 -14.72 10.01 -0.55
C ASN A 60 -15.00 8.75 -1.39
N VAL A 61 -15.51 7.68 -0.77
CA VAL A 61 -15.85 6.44 -1.49
C VAL A 61 -16.83 6.68 -2.65
N LYS A 62 -17.71 7.69 -2.55
CA LYS A 62 -18.62 8.06 -3.65
C LYS A 62 -17.91 8.64 -4.88
N ASN A 63 -16.74 9.24 -4.68
CA ASN A 63 -15.96 9.90 -5.73
C ASN A 63 -14.77 9.05 -6.19
N MET A 64 -14.62 7.84 -5.65
CA MET A 64 -13.43 7.05 -5.86
C MET A 64 -13.27 6.65 -7.33
N LYS A 65 -12.10 6.90 -7.91
CA LYS A 65 -11.75 6.65 -9.31
C LYS A 65 -10.90 5.40 -9.40
N TYR A 66 -11.50 4.34 -9.93
CA TYR A 66 -10.80 3.09 -10.17
C TYR A 66 -10.14 3.11 -11.55
N LEU A 67 -8.93 2.58 -11.67
CA LEU A 67 -8.24 2.48 -12.96
C LEU A 67 -9.11 1.81 -14.05
N PRO A 68 -9.81 0.69 -13.80
CA PRO A 68 -10.68 0.06 -14.80
C PRO A 68 -11.95 0.86 -15.12
N SER A 69 -12.23 1.95 -14.41
CA SER A 69 -13.30 2.90 -14.78
C SER A 69 -12.79 4.04 -15.68
N MET A 70 -11.47 4.19 -15.82
CA MET A 70 -10.81 5.26 -16.57
C MET A 70 -10.06 4.77 -17.81
N ALA A 71 -9.66 3.50 -17.84
CA ALA A 71 -8.96 2.85 -18.93
C ALA A 71 -9.44 1.41 -19.11
N ASP A 72 -9.38 0.92 -20.34
CA ASP A 72 -9.49 -0.51 -20.62
C ASP A 72 -8.23 -1.20 -20.12
N ILE A 73 -8.37 -2.16 -19.21
CA ILE A 73 -7.26 -2.97 -18.69
C ILE A 73 -7.21 -4.34 -19.36
N SER A 74 -8.12 -4.62 -20.31
CA SER A 74 -8.32 -5.93 -20.91
C SER A 74 -7.11 -6.50 -21.66
N PHE A 75 -6.22 -5.60 -22.10
CA PHE A 75 -4.98 -5.92 -22.81
C PHE A 75 -3.92 -6.59 -21.92
N LYS A 76 -4.07 -6.54 -20.58
CA LYS A 76 -3.17 -7.24 -19.67
C LYS A 76 -3.48 -8.73 -19.64
N GLN A 77 -2.43 -9.55 -19.65
CA GLN A 77 -2.54 -11.01 -19.56
C GLN A 77 -2.85 -11.49 -18.15
N ARG A 78 -2.42 -10.74 -17.13
CA ARG A 78 -2.53 -11.13 -15.72
C ARG A 78 -3.06 -9.96 -14.88
N TYR A 79 -3.92 -10.29 -13.92
CA TYR A 79 -4.54 -9.34 -13.01
C TYR A 79 -4.32 -9.82 -11.58
N ILE A 80 -3.71 -8.96 -10.76
CA ILE A 80 -3.33 -9.29 -9.40
C ILE A 80 -3.97 -8.28 -8.44
N TYR A 81 -4.55 -8.76 -7.36
CA TYR A 81 -4.99 -7.95 -6.23
C TYR A 81 -4.18 -8.34 -5.00
N VAL A 82 -3.47 -7.35 -4.43
CA VAL A 82 -2.68 -7.52 -3.21
C VAL A 82 -3.38 -6.79 -2.08
N ASP A 83 -3.85 -7.54 -1.09
CA ASP A 83 -4.50 -7.02 0.12
C ASP A 83 -3.47 -6.92 1.24
N VAL A 84 -3.00 -5.70 1.51
CA VAL A 84 -1.98 -5.42 2.52
C VAL A 84 -2.64 -5.21 3.88
N GLY A 85 -2.31 -6.03 4.88
CA GLY A 85 -2.98 -6.01 6.18
C GLY A 85 -4.39 -6.59 6.08
N ALA A 86 -4.49 -7.74 5.43
CA ALA A 86 -5.75 -8.35 4.98
C ALA A 86 -6.70 -8.74 6.12
N ARG A 87 -6.21 -8.98 7.34
CA ARG A 87 -6.99 -9.46 8.49
C ARG A 87 -7.82 -10.69 8.14
N SER A 88 -9.12 -10.68 8.42
CA SER A 88 -10.03 -11.77 8.08
C SER A 88 -10.36 -11.78 6.59
N TYR A 89 -10.59 -12.95 5.99
CA TYR A 89 -10.99 -13.06 4.57
C TYR A 89 -12.25 -12.23 4.23
N GLY A 90 -13.12 -12.01 5.22
CA GLY A 90 -14.34 -11.21 5.10
C GLY A 90 -14.12 -9.69 5.03
N SER A 91 -12.91 -9.20 5.29
CA SER A 91 -12.55 -7.78 5.33
C SER A 91 -12.55 -7.16 3.91
N SER A 92 -11.46 -6.56 3.43
CA SER A 92 -11.37 -5.90 2.13
C SER A 92 -11.69 -6.86 0.97
N ILE A 93 -11.23 -8.13 0.99
CA ILE A 93 -11.38 -9.07 -0.13
C ILE A 93 -12.85 -9.31 -0.47
N VAL A 94 -13.65 -9.76 0.50
CA VAL A 94 -15.07 -10.07 0.28
C VAL A 94 -15.95 -8.82 0.35
N SER A 95 -15.70 -7.91 1.30
CA SER A 95 -16.61 -6.78 1.53
C SER A 95 -16.51 -5.69 0.46
N TRP A 96 -15.29 -5.37 0.02
CA TRP A 96 -15.06 -4.37 -1.01
C TRP A 96 -14.65 -5.06 -2.29
N PHE A 97 -13.46 -5.68 -2.38
CA PHE A 97 -12.82 -6.11 -3.65
C PHE A 97 -13.75 -6.90 -4.57
N LYS A 98 -14.35 -7.97 -4.04
CA LYS A 98 -15.26 -8.79 -4.81
C LYS A 98 -16.55 -8.07 -5.17
N LYS A 99 -17.13 -7.26 -4.26
CA LYS A 99 -18.44 -6.62 -4.44
C LYS A 99 -18.41 -5.35 -5.28
N GLN A 100 -17.40 -4.50 -5.11
CA GLN A 100 -17.42 -3.10 -5.57
C GLN A 100 -16.38 -2.79 -6.65
N TYR A 101 -15.28 -3.56 -6.76
CA TYR A 101 -14.28 -3.27 -7.78
C TYR A 101 -14.80 -3.49 -9.19
N PRO A 102 -14.66 -2.52 -10.11
CA PRO A 102 -14.98 -2.73 -11.52
C PRO A 102 -13.91 -3.62 -12.17
N LYS A 103 -14.21 -4.92 -12.31
CA LYS A 103 -13.25 -5.92 -12.78
C LYS A 103 -13.17 -6.06 -14.30
N GLN A 104 -14.02 -5.38 -15.07
CA GLN A 104 -14.12 -5.54 -16.54
C GLN A 104 -14.21 -7.01 -16.98
N ASN A 105 -14.98 -7.82 -16.25
CA ASN A 105 -15.11 -9.27 -16.47
C ASN A 105 -13.78 -10.05 -16.41
N LYS A 106 -12.79 -9.56 -15.65
CA LYS A 106 -11.51 -10.22 -15.42
C LYS A 106 -11.48 -10.94 -14.08
N THR A 107 -10.78 -12.06 -14.07
CA THR A 107 -10.42 -12.81 -12.86
C THR A 107 -9.08 -12.30 -12.33
N PHE A 108 -8.97 -12.20 -11.00
CA PHE A 108 -7.78 -11.69 -10.33
C PHE A 108 -7.17 -12.81 -9.48
N ASP A 109 -5.85 -12.95 -9.56
CA ASP A 109 -5.07 -13.66 -8.55
C ASP A 109 -5.05 -12.80 -7.28
N ILE A 110 -5.48 -13.35 -6.16
CA ILE A 110 -5.56 -12.60 -4.90
C ILE A 110 -4.43 -13.04 -3.98
N TYR A 111 -3.66 -12.08 -3.49
CA TYR A 111 -2.63 -12.28 -2.46
C TYR A 111 -3.04 -11.49 -1.22
N ALA A 112 -3.14 -12.17 -0.09
CA ALA A 112 -3.44 -11.56 1.21
C ALA A 112 -2.16 -11.51 2.03
N ILE A 113 -1.68 -10.33 2.39
CA ILE A 113 -0.53 -10.14 3.27
C ILE A 113 -1.06 -9.91 4.69
N GLU A 114 -0.77 -10.84 5.60
CA GLU A 114 -1.24 -10.76 6.98
C GLU A 114 -0.23 -11.38 7.96
N ALA A 115 0.25 -10.57 8.90
CA ALA A 115 1.25 -10.96 9.89
C ALA A 115 0.65 -11.64 11.12
N ASP A 116 -0.58 -11.29 11.50
CA ASP A 116 -1.28 -11.84 12.66
C ASP A 116 -1.84 -13.23 12.37
N LYS A 117 -1.24 -14.22 13.03
CA LYS A 117 -1.55 -15.65 12.86
C LYS A 117 -3.00 -15.99 13.18
N THR A 118 -3.70 -15.19 13.98
CA THR A 118 -5.10 -15.44 14.34
C THR A 118 -6.03 -15.43 13.13
N PHE A 119 -5.62 -14.82 12.01
CA PHE A 119 -6.40 -14.78 10.78
C PHE A 119 -6.01 -15.87 9.77
N HIS A 120 -4.86 -16.54 9.92
CA HIS A 120 -4.29 -17.42 8.89
C HIS A 120 -5.20 -18.59 8.52
N GLU A 121 -5.84 -19.21 9.51
CA GLU A 121 -6.75 -20.34 9.29
C GLU A 121 -7.94 -19.98 8.40
N GLN A 122 -8.34 -18.70 8.34
CA GLN A 122 -9.44 -18.27 7.47
C GLN A 122 -9.10 -18.36 5.98
N TYR A 123 -7.82 -18.41 5.63
CA TYR A 123 -7.34 -18.46 4.25
C TYR A 123 -7.01 -19.87 3.76
N LYS A 124 -6.71 -20.81 4.66
CA LYS A 124 -6.23 -22.17 4.36
C LYS A 124 -7.07 -22.93 3.32
N TYR A 125 -8.38 -22.69 3.30
CA TYR A 125 -9.32 -23.39 2.41
C TYR A 125 -9.96 -22.47 1.36
N LYS A 126 -9.45 -21.25 1.17
CA LYS A 126 -10.03 -20.29 0.22
C LYS A 126 -9.38 -20.44 -1.15
N LYS A 127 -10.11 -21.07 -2.07
CA LYS A 127 -9.70 -21.18 -3.48
C LYS A 127 -9.49 -19.79 -4.10
N GLY A 128 -8.41 -19.65 -4.87
CA GLY A 128 -8.07 -18.42 -5.59
C GLY A 128 -7.52 -17.30 -4.71
N VAL A 129 -7.11 -17.61 -3.47
CA VAL A 129 -6.40 -16.68 -2.58
C VAL A 129 -5.13 -17.32 -2.05
N THR A 130 -4.02 -16.60 -2.15
CA THR A 130 -2.73 -16.97 -1.59
C THR A 130 -2.45 -16.13 -0.36
N LEU A 131 -2.25 -16.76 0.80
CA LEU A 131 -1.81 -16.06 2.02
C LEU A 131 -0.29 -15.90 2.01
N LEU A 132 0.17 -14.68 2.25
CA LEU A 132 1.55 -14.31 2.50
C LEU A 132 1.67 -13.95 4.00
N PRO A 133 2.18 -14.85 4.86
CA PRO A 133 2.17 -14.69 6.31
C PRO A 133 3.29 -13.77 6.82
N TYR A 134 3.34 -12.56 6.29
CA TYR A 134 4.35 -11.55 6.56
C TYR A 134 3.73 -10.19 6.84
N ALA A 135 4.48 -9.29 7.47
CA ALA A 135 4.17 -7.87 7.45
C ALA A 135 4.76 -7.22 6.18
N ALA A 136 3.96 -6.43 5.47
CA ALA A 136 4.48 -5.55 4.45
C ALA A 136 5.35 -4.47 5.10
N TRP A 137 6.60 -4.34 4.67
CA TRP A 137 7.59 -3.46 5.27
C TRP A 137 8.52 -2.82 4.23
N VAL A 138 9.48 -2.03 4.69
CA VAL A 138 10.44 -1.29 3.83
C VAL A 138 11.80 -1.99 3.69
N ARG A 139 11.95 -3.15 4.33
CA ARG A 139 13.15 -4.00 4.30
C ARG A 139 12.82 -5.37 4.87
N ASN A 140 13.66 -6.35 4.56
CA ASN A 140 13.57 -7.68 5.17
C ASN A 140 14.13 -7.63 6.60
N GLU A 141 13.25 -7.70 7.60
CA GLU A 141 13.67 -7.74 9.00
C GLU A 141 12.65 -8.42 9.91
N THR A 142 13.11 -8.81 11.10
CA THR A 142 12.22 -9.28 12.15
C THR A 142 11.60 -8.08 12.86
N LEU A 143 10.29 -8.11 13.03
CA LEU A 143 9.50 -7.07 13.69
C LEU A 143 8.78 -7.66 14.90
N PHE A 144 8.36 -6.76 15.80
CA PHE A 144 7.58 -7.11 16.98
C PHE A 144 6.21 -6.42 16.89
N PHE A 145 5.15 -7.21 17.07
CA PHE A 145 3.78 -6.76 16.98
C PHE A 145 3.20 -6.62 18.38
N GLU A 146 2.93 -5.38 18.80
CA GLU A 146 2.29 -5.10 20.07
C GLU A 146 0.77 -4.94 19.88
N ILE A 147 0.01 -5.71 20.65
CA ILE A 147 -1.45 -5.62 20.67
C ILE A 147 -1.84 -4.66 21.79
N ASN A 148 -2.13 -3.41 21.45
CA ASN A 148 -2.79 -2.53 22.40
C ASN A 148 -4.22 -3.03 22.64
N GLN A 149 -4.47 -3.63 23.81
CA GLN A 149 -5.83 -3.83 24.31
C GLN A 149 -6.32 -2.49 24.86
N GLU A 150 -6.94 -1.63 24.03
CA GLU A 150 -7.61 -0.45 24.57
C GLU A 150 -8.75 -0.87 25.50
N PRO A 151 -8.78 -0.41 26.77
CA PRO A 151 -9.83 -0.76 27.71
C PRO A 151 -10.98 0.23 27.55
N SER A 152 -11.71 0.21 26.43
CA SER A 152 -12.93 1.01 26.30
C SER A 152 -13.94 0.44 25.30
N HIS A 153 -15.06 -0.01 25.87
CA HIS A 153 -16.37 -0.26 25.28
C HIS A 153 -16.68 -1.64 24.63
N LYS A 154 -17.30 -2.47 25.48
CA LYS A 154 -18.46 -3.36 25.20
C LYS A 154 -18.32 -4.39 24.07
N LYS A 155 -17.87 -5.59 24.49
CA LYS A 155 -18.42 -6.92 24.14
C LYS A 155 -19.19 -7.01 22.80
N LEU A 156 -18.47 -6.88 21.69
CA LEU A 156 -18.92 -7.31 20.36
C LEU A 156 -17.72 -7.94 19.67
N GLU A 157 -17.71 -9.28 19.70
CA GLU A 157 -16.68 -10.19 19.19
C GLU A 157 -15.28 -10.01 19.81
N LYS A 158 -14.67 -11.11 20.29
CA LYS A 158 -13.30 -11.14 20.83
C LYS A 158 -12.29 -10.88 19.70
N GLY A 159 -12.21 -9.65 19.22
CA GLY A 159 -11.22 -9.20 18.25
C GLY A 159 -10.01 -8.65 18.98
N ARG A 160 -8.85 -9.27 18.77
CA ARG A 160 -7.53 -8.69 19.04
C ARG A 160 -7.47 -7.30 18.38
N GLY A 161 -6.92 -6.29 19.07
CA GLY A 161 -6.87 -4.89 18.61
C GLY A 161 -6.15 -4.72 17.26
N MET A 162 -6.20 -3.51 16.67
CA MET A 162 -5.51 -3.16 15.41
C MET A 162 -3.99 -3.03 15.61
N GLY A 163 -3.33 -4.01 16.24
CA GLY A 163 -1.98 -3.89 16.80
C GLY A 163 -0.96 -3.19 15.90
N ARG A 164 0.05 -2.58 16.53
CA ARG A 164 1.02 -1.72 15.87
C ARG A 164 2.36 -2.42 15.77
N ILE A 165 2.93 -2.42 14.56
CA ILE A 165 4.28 -2.91 14.32
C ILE A 165 5.27 -1.91 14.91
N GLN A 166 6.21 -2.38 15.71
CA GLN A 166 7.32 -1.59 16.24
C GLN A 166 8.65 -2.05 15.62
N PRO A 167 9.52 -1.13 15.18
CA PRO A 167 10.87 -1.45 14.77
C PRO A 167 11.71 -1.90 15.97
N PHE A 168 12.70 -2.77 15.73
CA PHE A 168 13.59 -3.28 16.76
C PHE A 168 14.60 -2.21 17.19
N GLN A 169 14.30 -1.45 18.26
CA GLN A 169 15.17 -0.67 19.18
C GLN A 169 14.27 0.30 19.98
N LEU A 170 14.19 0.39 21.31
CA LEU A 170 15.01 -0.02 22.45
C LEU A 170 14.08 -0.54 23.56
N SER A 171 14.21 -1.80 23.96
CA SER A 171 13.79 -2.29 25.27
C SER A 171 14.73 -1.73 26.35
N GLY A 172 14.67 -0.42 26.55
CA GLY A 172 15.60 0.31 27.39
C GLY A 172 15.11 1.73 27.65
N SER A 173 13.93 1.89 28.27
CA SER A 173 13.65 2.88 29.32
C SER A 173 12.18 2.84 29.78
N SER A 174 12.05 2.60 31.09
CA SER A 174 10.96 2.98 32.01
C SER A 174 9.55 2.39 31.87
N SER A 175 9.35 1.33 32.68
CA SER A 175 8.32 1.25 33.73
C SER A 175 6.85 1.47 33.37
N SER A 176 6.12 0.37 33.13
CA SER A 176 5.00 -0.03 33.98
C SER A 176 4.46 -1.38 33.51
N SER A 177 4.12 -2.23 34.46
CA SER A 177 3.51 -3.54 34.28
C SER A 177 2.39 -3.58 33.22
N SER A 178 2.69 -4.07 32.02
CA SER A 178 1.70 -4.72 31.16
C SER A 178 2.38 -5.86 30.44
N SER A 179 2.03 -7.08 30.84
CA SER A 179 2.34 -8.32 30.15
C SER A 179 1.58 -8.36 28.81
N GLY A 180 1.89 -7.43 27.91
CA GLY A 180 1.36 -7.39 26.56
C GLY A 180 1.97 -8.54 25.77
N ASP A 181 1.12 -9.33 25.13
CA ASP A 181 1.56 -10.41 24.25
C ASP A 181 2.23 -9.76 23.01
N VAL A 182 3.55 -9.88 22.91
CA VAL A 182 4.34 -9.33 21.81
C VAL A 182 4.68 -10.46 20.85
N ASP A 183 4.06 -10.47 19.67
CA ASP A 183 4.32 -11.49 18.66
C ASP A 183 5.54 -11.12 17.81
N LYS A 184 6.48 -12.07 17.68
CA LYS A 184 7.57 -11.98 16.71
C LYS A 184 7.05 -12.31 15.32
N ILE A 185 7.16 -11.35 14.41
CA ILE A 185 6.69 -11.46 13.02
C ILE A 185 7.83 -11.16 12.04
N GLN A 186 7.71 -11.66 10.81
CA GLN A 186 8.66 -11.37 9.74
C GLN A 186 8.10 -10.26 8.86
N GLY A 187 8.85 -9.16 8.74
CA GLY A 187 8.63 -8.14 7.73
C GLY A 187 9.40 -8.49 6.46
N PHE A 188 8.78 -8.28 5.31
CA PHE A 188 9.46 -8.37 4.02
C PHE A 188 9.48 -7.01 3.34
N ASP A 189 10.49 -6.79 2.49
CA ASP A 189 10.67 -5.56 1.72
C ASP A 189 9.61 -5.42 0.62
N PHE A 190 8.40 -5.04 1.04
CA PHE A 190 7.29 -4.78 0.15
C PHE A 190 7.54 -3.54 -0.71
N ALA A 191 8.23 -2.53 -0.17
CA ALA A 191 8.59 -1.33 -0.92
C ALA A 191 9.50 -1.67 -2.10
N GLY A 192 10.62 -2.37 -1.84
CA GLY A 192 11.53 -2.84 -2.88
C GLY A 192 10.85 -3.76 -3.88
N MET A 193 9.98 -4.67 -3.42
CA MET A 193 9.18 -5.53 -4.29
C MET A 193 8.28 -4.70 -5.24
N VAL A 194 7.56 -3.71 -4.74
CA VAL A 194 6.69 -2.85 -5.57
C VAL A 194 7.51 -2.03 -6.57
N GLU A 195 8.67 -1.52 -6.16
CA GLU A 195 9.58 -0.81 -7.06
C GLU A 195 10.06 -1.73 -8.19
N GLU A 196 10.56 -2.92 -7.89
CA GLU A 196 11.03 -3.90 -8.87
C GLU A 196 9.94 -4.22 -9.92
N TYR A 197 8.70 -4.49 -9.49
CA TYR A 197 7.58 -4.75 -10.40
C TYR A 197 7.10 -3.50 -11.16
N SER A 198 7.30 -2.29 -10.61
CA SER A 198 6.93 -1.03 -11.28
C SER A 198 7.94 -0.61 -12.35
N VAL A 199 9.18 -1.06 -12.20
CA VAL A 199 10.29 -0.77 -13.11
C VAL A 199 10.19 -1.55 -14.42
N GLU A 200 9.75 -2.81 -14.39
CA GLU A 200 9.49 -3.58 -15.63
C GLU A 200 8.37 -2.97 -16.49
N GLU A 201 7.48 -2.18 -15.89
CA GLU A 201 6.43 -1.41 -16.59
C GLU A 201 6.70 0.10 -16.59
N GLY A 202 7.95 0.51 -16.81
CA GLY A 202 8.28 1.88 -17.25
C GLY A 202 7.75 2.99 -16.32
N LEU A 203 7.81 2.80 -15.01
CA LEU A 203 7.78 3.88 -14.03
C LEU A 203 9.21 4.06 -13.50
N CYS A 204 10.04 4.69 -14.33
CA CYS A 204 11.42 5.08 -14.04
C CYS A 204 12.30 3.97 -13.44
N GLY A 205 12.60 2.98 -14.27
CA GLY A 205 13.61 1.96 -13.99
C GLY A 205 15.04 2.48 -13.96
N HIS A 206 15.81 1.95 -13.01
CA HIS A 206 17.27 2.01 -13.06
C HIS A 206 17.75 1.17 -14.24
N GLU A 207 17.88 1.76 -15.44
CA GLU A 207 18.69 1.16 -16.49
C GLU A 207 20.15 1.17 -16.02
N ASP A 208 20.59 0.09 -15.39
CA ASP A 208 22.01 -0.19 -15.29
C ASP A 208 22.46 -0.71 -16.65
N GLY A 209 23.39 0.01 -17.28
CA GLY A 209 23.96 -0.27 -18.60
C GLY A 209 24.81 -1.54 -18.68
N ARG A 210 24.32 -2.65 -18.14
CA ARG A 210 24.78 -3.99 -18.52
C ARG A 210 23.68 -4.64 -19.33
N GLY A 211 23.81 -4.47 -20.65
CA GLY A 211 23.15 -5.34 -21.61
C GLY A 211 23.36 -6.79 -21.18
N ARG A 212 22.26 -7.46 -20.84
CA ARG A 212 22.21 -8.91 -20.82
C ARG A 212 21.52 -9.31 -22.12
N ASP A 213 22.34 -9.49 -23.14
CA ASP A 213 22.03 -10.45 -24.20
C ASP A 213 21.68 -11.78 -23.54
N ARG A 214 20.47 -12.27 -23.76
CA ARG A 214 20.16 -13.71 -23.81
C ARG A 214 19.02 -13.97 -24.78
N ILE A 215 19.42 -14.62 -25.88
CA ILE A 215 18.82 -15.76 -26.61
C ILE A 215 17.39 -16.10 -26.21
#